data_AF-A0A8J5RU82-F1
#
_entry.id   AF-A0A8J5RU82-F1
#
_cell.length_a   1.000
_cell.length_b   1.000
_cell.length_c   1.000
_cell.angle_alpha   90.00
_cell.angle_beta   90.00
_cell.angle_gamma   90.00
#
_symmetry.space_group_name_H-M   'P 1'
#
loop_
_entity.id
_entity.type
_entity.pdbx_description
1 polymer ?
#
loop_
_entity_poly.entity_id
_entity_poly.type
_entity_poly.pdbx_seq_one_letter_code
_entity_poly.pdbx_strand_id
1 'polypeptide(L)'
;MSRDCVGCAMGSVGVGGGGGGRGEWEAAVREEVSGEGWWDDPDGVELRARFKAFTGQRGDWPQPKLLFWKGLVLRVARRLRLCSAPAHLVTGVWFSRPGGLTPLCLPQVLEEMRADGEILLKSELIDPTASTLYQLVRRLSQMAVVSKQPIVQDDIVVFKSLVEERAAEIVGPLRDSHWTPTCIVTISKFNTFFHGWEDSHAALCYLTQCGKARYIMDRKQDSVEGVKFALMASQVSTISKLDYDTLHLIWTEEKLQQQLDVLDQRWEISRRRALVSFKSGDKQAAYRYVRQSKLFSESRKRCTPLLERVEEVISLIASAESTKKVNEAIKMSIQAMKEHNVSIEEVNRHLKEVDELVATQRETDAALGSVTLQSTDREGDIEEEFMKLEAELEDDMPHIQEDPVSHANEELHDEDVESLSNNLSNIKLEAI
;
A
#
# COMPACT_ATOMS: atom_id res chain seq x y z
N MET A 1 -1.36 -9.78 -24.34
CA MET A 1 -0.91 -8.38 -24.14
C MET A 1 -1.97 -7.75 -23.25
N SER A 2 -1.81 -7.49 -21.96
CA SER A 2 -0.64 -7.38 -21.08
C SER A 2 -0.77 -8.36 -19.91
N ARG A 3 0.33 -9.04 -19.57
CA ARG A 3 0.47 -9.91 -18.39
C ARG A 3 1.29 -9.23 -17.28
N ASP A 4 1.42 -7.90 -17.36
CA ASP A 4 2.26 -7.10 -16.48
C ASP A 4 1.41 -6.06 -15.75
N CYS A 5 0.56 -6.50 -14.82
CA CYS A 5 0.05 -5.71 -13.71
C CYS A 5 -0.68 -6.68 -12.79
N VAL A 6 -0.50 -6.53 -11.47
CA VAL A 6 -0.93 -7.46 -10.41
C VAL A 6 0.00 -8.67 -10.27
N GLY A 7 1.26 -8.35 -10.01
CA GLY A 7 2.29 -9.30 -9.62
C GLY A 7 3.45 -8.57 -8.96
N CYS A 8 3.17 -7.54 -8.16
CA CYS A 8 4.19 -7.03 -7.26
C CYS A 8 4.41 -8.10 -6.20
N ALA A 9 5.51 -8.84 -6.38
CA ALA A 9 6.06 -9.80 -5.46
C ALA A 9 5.77 -9.40 -4.01
N MET A 10 5.01 -10.25 -3.32
CA MET A 10 5.07 -10.36 -1.88
C MET A 10 6.48 -10.81 -1.51
N GLY A 11 7.41 -9.86 -1.43
CA GLY A 11 8.50 -9.95 -0.50
C GLY A 11 7.87 -9.84 0.88
N SER A 12 7.77 -10.97 1.59
CA SER A 12 7.48 -11.00 3.02
C SER A 12 8.57 -10.22 3.74
N VAL A 13 8.40 -8.90 3.82
CA VAL A 13 9.14 -8.07 4.76
C VAL A 13 8.47 -8.37 6.09
N GLY A 14 9.16 -9.18 6.90
CA GLY A 14 8.70 -9.55 8.22
C GLY A 14 8.19 -8.32 8.96
N VAL A 15 7.01 -8.46 9.53
CA VAL A 15 6.46 -7.54 10.53
C VAL A 15 7.38 -7.62 11.76
N GLY A 16 8.51 -6.92 11.68
CA GLY A 16 9.38 -6.63 12.81
C GLY A 16 8.89 -5.36 13.46
N GLY A 17 8.17 -5.52 14.58
CA GLY A 17 7.74 -4.39 15.38
C GLY A 17 8.91 -3.52 15.83
N GLY A 18 8.66 -2.20 15.81
CA GLY A 18 9.22 -1.20 16.72
C GLY A 18 10.70 -1.32 17.06
N GLY A 19 11.52 -0.54 16.36
CA GLY A 19 12.83 -0.14 16.85
C GLY A 19 13.94 -0.63 15.94
N GLY A 20 14.30 0.21 14.96
CA GLY A 20 15.61 0.11 14.37
C GLY A 20 16.64 0.16 15.49
N GLY A 21 17.43 -0.90 15.62
CA GLY A 21 18.44 -0.98 16.67
C GLY A 21 19.39 0.21 16.55
N ARG A 22 20.04 0.61 17.65
CA ARG A 22 21.08 1.67 17.65
C ARG A 22 22.09 1.51 16.49
N GLY A 23 22.38 0.27 16.09
CA GLY A 23 23.24 -0.05 14.96
C GLY A 23 22.71 0.30 13.57
N GLU A 24 21.39 0.29 13.35
CA GLU A 24 20.77 0.66 12.07
C GLU A 24 20.90 2.17 11.82
N TRP A 25 20.62 2.98 12.85
CA TRP A 25 20.81 4.43 12.78
C TRP A 25 22.27 4.79 12.56
N GLU A 26 23.17 4.18 13.34
CA GLU A 26 24.60 4.46 13.21
C GLU A 26 25.13 4.09 11.82
N ALA A 27 24.69 2.96 11.25
CA ALA A 27 25.05 2.56 9.88
C ALA A 27 24.55 3.57 8.85
N ALA A 28 23.29 4.01 8.96
CA ALA A 28 22.71 5.00 8.05
C ALA A 28 23.41 6.35 8.13
N VAL A 29 23.72 6.84 9.34
CA VAL A 29 24.49 8.09 9.50
C VAL A 29 25.90 7.94 8.97
N ARG A 30 26.58 6.83 9.28
CA ARG A 30 27.93 6.57 8.78
C ARG A 30 27.95 6.61 7.26
N GLU A 31 26.98 5.99 6.59
CA GLU A 31 26.93 5.98 5.13
C GLU A 31 26.66 7.37 4.52
N GLU A 32 25.85 8.20 5.16
CA GLU A 32 25.58 9.58 4.72
C GLU A 32 26.72 10.57 4.99
N VAL A 33 27.68 10.18 5.84
CA VAL A 33 28.88 10.98 6.18
C VAL A 33 30.17 10.29 5.68
N SER A 34 30.05 9.07 5.11
CA SER A 34 31.15 8.29 4.56
C SER A 34 31.85 9.09 3.47
N GLY A 35 33.08 9.50 3.75
CA GLY A 35 33.89 10.37 2.89
C GLY A 35 34.39 11.64 3.57
N GLU A 36 33.80 12.05 4.69
CA GLU A 36 34.22 13.28 5.38
C GLU A 36 35.26 13.06 6.49
N GLY A 37 35.57 11.81 6.87
CA GLY A 37 36.65 11.42 7.81
C GLY A 37 36.47 11.86 9.28
N TRP A 38 35.79 12.99 9.54
CA TRP A 38 35.61 13.55 10.88
C TRP A 38 34.62 12.77 11.76
N TRP A 39 33.72 11.97 11.17
CA TRP A 39 32.76 11.16 11.93
C TRP A 39 33.44 10.05 12.74
N ASP A 40 34.51 9.48 12.17
CA ASP A 40 35.27 8.38 12.76
C ASP A 40 36.40 8.87 13.69
N ASP A 41 36.78 10.16 13.63
CA ASP A 41 37.78 10.76 14.52
C ASP A 41 37.15 11.29 15.83
N PRO A 42 37.22 10.55 16.96
CA PRO A 42 36.64 10.97 18.23
C PRO A 42 37.27 12.25 18.79
N ASP A 43 38.52 12.53 18.43
CA ASP A 43 39.27 13.70 18.90
C ASP A 43 39.33 14.82 17.84
N GLY A 44 38.57 14.67 16.77
CA GLY A 44 38.48 15.63 15.68
C GLY A 44 37.92 16.99 16.14
N VAL A 45 38.63 18.07 15.77
CA VAL A 45 38.16 19.44 16.03
C VAL A 45 36.82 19.69 15.34
N GLU A 46 36.63 19.13 14.15
CA GLU A 46 35.42 19.25 13.35
C GLU A 46 34.22 18.55 14.00
N LEU A 47 34.39 17.33 14.52
CA LEU A 47 33.37 16.61 15.29
C LEU A 47 32.90 17.46 16.48
N ARG A 48 33.84 17.94 17.30
CA ARG A 48 33.54 18.79 18.46
C ARG A 48 32.81 20.08 18.03
N ALA A 49 33.22 20.69 16.94
CA ALA A 49 32.57 21.89 16.42
C ALA A 49 31.13 21.61 15.97
N ARG A 50 30.88 20.50 15.26
CA ARG A 50 29.55 20.09 14.78
C ARG A 50 28.60 19.69 15.91
N PHE A 51 29.10 19.11 17.01
CA PHE A 51 28.28 18.66 18.15
C PHE A 51 27.95 19.75 19.18
N LYS A 52 28.62 20.90 19.17
CA LYS A 52 28.32 22.03 20.07
C LYS A 52 26.92 22.60 19.85
N ALA A 53 26.31 23.17 20.89
CA ALA A 53 25.09 23.96 20.75
C ALA A 53 25.32 25.22 19.91
N PHE A 54 24.26 25.78 19.33
CA PHE A 54 24.31 27.14 18.80
C PHE A 54 24.31 28.15 19.96
N THR A 55 25.02 29.25 19.78
CA THR A 55 25.14 30.33 20.78
C THR A 55 24.69 31.65 20.16
N GLY A 56 24.12 32.54 20.97
CA GLY A 56 23.64 33.84 20.49
C GLY A 56 22.23 33.80 19.94
N GLN A 57 21.82 34.89 19.30
CA GLN A 57 20.50 35.00 18.68
C GLN A 57 20.46 34.22 17.36
N ARG A 58 19.25 33.95 16.84
CA ARG A 58 19.04 33.20 15.58
C ARG A 58 19.91 33.71 14.41
N GLY A 59 20.11 35.02 14.31
CA GLY A 59 20.94 35.64 13.26
C GLY A 59 22.44 35.35 13.37
N ASP A 60 22.92 34.97 14.54
CA ASP A 60 24.35 34.75 14.84
C ASP A 60 24.79 33.30 14.56
N TRP A 61 23.83 32.41 14.23
CA TRP A 61 24.12 30.99 14.10
C TRP A 61 24.95 30.69 12.85
N PRO A 62 25.98 29.83 12.93
CA PRO A 62 26.80 29.48 11.78
C PRO A 62 25.96 28.76 10.70
N GLN A 63 25.63 29.48 9.62
CA GLN A 63 24.79 28.98 8.54
C GLN A 63 25.29 27.66 7.92
N PRO A 64 26.60 27.46 7.65
CA PRO A 64 27.08 26.19 7.11
C PRO A 64 26.78 24.99 8.01
N LYS A 65 26.86 25.18 9.34
CA LYS A 65 26.59 24.12 10.32
C LYS A 65 25.09 23.83 10.42
N LEU A 66 24.25 24.87 10.41
CA LEU A 66 22.79 24.72 10.41
C LEU A 66 22.32 23.96 9.17
N LEU A 67 22.74 24.40 7.98
CA LEU A 67 22.39 23.74 6.71
C LEU A 67 22.90 22.31 6.63
N PHE A 68 24.12 22.05 7.13
CA PHE A 68 24.65 20.70 7.23
C PHE A 68 23.71 19.78 8.03
N TRP A 69 23.31 20.19 9.24
CA TRP A 69 22.46 19.36 10.10
C TRP A 69 21.05 19.19 9.52
N LYS A 70 20.44 20.24 8.94
CA LYS A 70 19.16 20.13 8.23
C LYS A 70 19.23 19.08 7.12
N GLY A 71 20.26 19.20 6.27
CA GLY A 71 20.48 18.26 5.17
C GLY A 71 20.73 16.84 5.65
N LEU A 72 21.55 16.64 6.69
CA LEU A 72 21.86 15.33 7.22
C LEU A 72 20.63 14.65 7.84
N VAL A 73 19.79 15.37 8.59
CA VAL A 73 18.53 14.85 9.13
C VAL A 73 17.64 14.30 8.03
N LEU A 74 17.43 15.08 6.96
CA LEU A 74 16.60 14.65 5.82
C LEU A 74 17.20 13.48 5.05
N ARG A 75 18.53 13.44 4.85
CA ARG A 75 19.18 12.34 4.14
C ARG A 75 19.10 11.03 4.92
N VAL A 76 19.34 11.06 6.23
CA VAL A 76 19.23 9.87 7.09
C VAL A 76 17.79 9.37 7.15
N ALA A 77 16.82 10.27 7.33
CA ALA A 77 15.40 9.92 7.28
C ALA A 77 15.02 9.30 5.92
N ARG A 78 15.50 9.87 4.80
CA ARG A 78 15.28 9.33 3.45
C ARG A 78 15.85 7.92 3.27
N ARG A 79 17.09 7.68 3.73
CA ARG A 79 17.77 6.38 3.65
C ARG A 79 17.02 5.31 4.43
N LEU A 80 16.58 5.64 5.64
CA LEU A 80 15.74 4.79 6.48
C LEU A 80 14.28 4.80 6.05
N ARG A 81 13.97 5.55 4.99
CA ARG A 81 12.66 5.65 4.35
C ARG A 81 11.54 6.10 5.30
N LEU A 82 11.87 6.86 6.33
CA LEU A 82 10.96 7.40 7.34
C LEU A 82 10.37 8.74 6.88
N CYS A 83 9.06 8.89 7.01
CA CYS A 83 8.37 10.17 6.78
C CYS A 83 8.14 10.97 8.06
N SER A 84 8.26 10.34 9.21
CA SER A 84 8.05 10.92 10.51
C SER A 84 8.84 10.20 11.59
N ALA A 85 9.10 10.88 12.69
CA ALA A 85 9.77 10.31 13.85
C ALA A 85 9.44 11.10 15.13
N PRO A 86 9.48 10.46 16.31
CA PRO A 86 9.52 11.19 17.57
C PRO A 86 10.75 12.11 17.65
N ALA A 87 10.55 13.35 18.10
CA ALA A 87 11.60 14.37 18.17
C ALA A 87 12.80 13.90 19.01
N HIS A 88 12.55 13.23 20.14
CA HIS A 88 13.61 12.71 21.00
C HIS A 88 14.51 11.65 20.33
N LEU A 89 13.99 10.87 19.38
CA LEU A 89 14.82 9.92 18.63
C LEU A 89 15.76 10.66 17.68
N VAL A 90 15.27 11.70 17.01
CA VAL A 90 16.09 12.52 16.12
C VAL A 90 17.19 13.23 16.90
N THR A 91 16.86 13.85 18.03
CA THR A 91 17.83 14.63 18.83
C THR A 91 18.77 13.76 19.67
N GLY A 92 18.29 12.60 20.14
CA GLY A 92 18.97 11.81 21.17
C GLY A 92 19.50 10.45 20.72
N VAL A 93 19.02 9.91 19.59
CA VAL A 93 19.34 8.54 19.16
C VAL A 93 20.03 8.50 17.81
N TRP A 94 19.45 9.14 16.78
CA TRP A 94 19.92 9.03 15.39
C TRP A 94 21.40 9.34 15.21
N PHE A 95 21.85 10.41 15.87
CA PHE A 95 23.22 10.92 15.77
C PHE A 95 24.05 10.65 17.02
N SER A 96 23.59 9.72 17.86
CA SER A 96 24.28 9.40 19.11
C SER A 96 25.50 8.51 18.85
N ARG A 97 26.64 8.90 19.43
CA ARG A 97 27.88 8.11 19.36
C ARG A 97 28.03 7.17 20.55
N PRO A 98 28.90 6.15 20.44
CA PRO A 98 29.36 5.39 21.60
C PRO A 98 29.80 6.32 22.74
N GLY A 99 29.38 6.02 23.96
CA GLY A 99 29.59 6.90 25.12
C GLY A 99 28.51 7.97 25.34
N GLY A 100 27.43 7.97 24.56
CA GLY A 100 26.26 8.82 24.80
C GLY A 100 26.39 10.26 24.29
N LEU A 101 27.41 10.55 23.50
CA LEU A 101 27.61 11.87 22.90
C LEU A 101 26.55 12.13 21.82
N THR A 102 25.81 13.23 21.95
CA THR A 102 24.77 13.67 21.00
C THR A 102 25.00 15.11 20.56
N PRO A 103 24.59 15.49 19.33
CA PRO A 103 24.76 16.87 18.88
C PRO A 103 23.77 17.81 19.58
N LEU A 104 24.30 18.73 20.39
CA LEU A 104 23.52 19.63 21.25
C LEU A 104 22.75 20.70 20.48
N CYS A 105 22.99 20.86 19.18
CA CYS A 105 22.32 21.83 18.32
C CYS A 105 21.04 21.29 17.66
N LEU A 106 20.77 19.98 17.72
CA LEU A 106 19.63 19.37 17.02
C LEU A 106 18.26 19.92 17.43
N PRO A 107 17.98 20.21 18.72
CA PRO A 107 16.71 20.84 19.08
C PRO A 107 16.48 22.16 18.34
N GLN A 108 17.50 23.02 18.27
CA GLN A 108 17.45 24.27 17.51
C GLN A 108 17.33 24.03 16.00
N VAL A 109 18.01 23.01 15.47
CA VAL A 109 17.88 22.63 14.05
C VAL A 109 16.43 22.26 13.72
N LEU A 110 15.77 21.44 14.56
CA LEU A 110 14.37 21.06 14.34
C LEU A 110 13.43 22.27 14.41
N GLU A 111 13.63 23.17 15.37
CA GLU A 111 12.84 24.41 15.44
C GLU A 111 13.01 25.28 14.18
N GLU A 112 14.22 25.36 13.63
CA GLU A 112 14.46 26.07 12.37
C GLU A 112 13.84 25.36 11.17
N MET A 113 13.92 24.02 11.11
CA MET A 113 13.25 23.26 10.05
C MET A 113 11.73 23.47 10.11
N ARG A 114 11.14 23.59 11.31
CA ARG A 114 9.71 23.88 11.50
C ARG A 114 9.38 25.33 11.19
N ALA A 115 10.29 26.26 11.51
CA ALA A 115 10.16 27.66 11.15
C ALA A 115 10.10 27.84 9.62
N ASP A 116 10.93 27.09 8.90
CA ASP A 116 11.02 27.10 7.44
C ASP A 116 9.93 26.25 6.75
N GLY A 117 9.17 25.46 7.51
CA GLY A 117 8.11 24.60 6.99
C GLY A 117 8.60 23.31 6.32
N GLU A 118 9.85 22.92 6.58
CA GLU A 118 10.43 21.64 6.15
C GLU A 118 9.89 20.47 6.99
N ILE A 119 9.59 20.74 8.27
CA ILE A 119 8.92 19.80 9.16
C ILE A 119 7.62 20.39 9.73
N LEU A 120 6.69 19.51 10.06
CA LEU A 120 5.43 19.83 10.74
C LEU A 120 5.29 18.91 11.96
N LEU A 121 4.54 19.34 12.97
CA LEU A 121 4.18 18.43 14.06
C LEU A 121 2.92 17.65 13.68
N LYS A 122 2.84 16.37 14.04
CA LYS A 122 1.60 15.58 13.91
C LYS A 122 0.43 16.24 14.66
N SER A 123 0.71 16.87 15.80
CA SER A 123 -0.23 17.69 16.59
C SER A 123 -0.67 19.00 15.91
N GLU A 124 -0.04 19.37 14.79
CA GLU A 124 -0.50 20.47 13.93
C GLU A 124 -1.38 19.95 12.79
N LEU A 125 -1.26 18.67 12.39
CA LEU A 125 -1.95 18.09 11.23
C LEU A 125 -3.38 17.63 11.50
N ILE A 126 -4.33 17.95 10.61
CA ILE A 126 -5.73 17.51 10.80
C ILE A 126 -5.81 15.98 10.68
N ASP A 127 -6.26 15.33 11.75
CA ASP A 127 -6.54 13.89 11.75
C ASP A 127 -7.86 13.62 10.98
N PRO A 128 -7.79 12.89 9.85
CA PRO A 128 -8.97 12.62 9.03
C PRO A 128 -9.87 11.52 9.60
N THR A 129 -9.39 10.72 10.55
CA THR A 129 -10.17 9.69 11.26
C THR A 129 -10.98 10.29 12.40
N ALA A 130 -10.59 11.46 12.89
CA ALA A 130 -11.29 12.18 13.93
C ALA A 130 -12.67 12.69 13.46
N SER A 131 -13.56 12.96 14.42
CA SER A 131 -14.91 13.46 14.14
C SER A 131 -14.90 14.75 13.31
N THR A 132 -15.92 14.93 12.45
CA THR A 132 -16.04 16.12 11.59
C THR A 132 -16.03 17.43 12.40
N LEU A 133 -16.61 17.43 13.60
CA LEU A 133 -16.59 18.58 14.50
C LEU A 133 -15.16 18.90 14.98
N TYR A 134 -14.40 17.88 15.37
CA TYR A 134 -13.00 18.05 15.75
C TYR A 134 -12.16 18.59 14.59
N GLN A 135 -12.37 18.08 13.38
CA GLN A 135 -11.70 18.57 12.17
C GLN A 135 -12.02 20.05 11.89
N LEU A 136 -13.29 20.46 12.06
CA LEU A 136 -13.71 21.86 11.89
C LEU A 136 -13.09 22.78 12.95
N VAL A 137 -13.13 22.38 14.23
CA VAL A 137 -12.49 23.11 15.33
C VAL A 137 -11.00 23.29 15.06
N ARG A 138 -10.33 22.23 14.60
CA ARG A 138 -8.90 22.26 14.30
C ARG A 138 -8.55 23.14 13.10
N ARG A 139 -9.38 23.15 12.05
CA ARG A 139 -9.25 24.08 10.92
C ARG A 139 -9.39 25.54 11.38
N LEU A 140 -10.36 25.82 12.26
CA LEU A 140 -10.55 27.16 12.83
C LEU A 140 -9.37 27.57 13.72
N SER A 141 -8.83 26.65 14.53
CA SER A 141 -7.68 26.95 15.39
C SER A 141 -6.40 27.21 14.59
N GLN A 142 -6.23 26.59 13.42
CA GLN A 142 -5.11 26.86 12.50
C GLN A 142 -5.21 28.24 11.84
N MET A 143 -6.41 28.81 11.72
CA MET A 143 -6.62 30.17 11.18
C MET A 143 -6.42 31.26 12.23
N ALA A 144 -6.59 30.95 13.52
CA ALA A 144 -6.14 31.81 14.61
C ALA A 144 -4.61 31.79 14.67
N VAL A 145 -3.98 32.94 14.91
CA VAL A 145 -2.51 33.08 14.95
C VAL A 145 -1.90 31.95 15.77
N VAL A 146 -1.24 31.01 15.08
CA VAL A 146 -0.61 29.85 15.68
C VAL A 146 0.51 30.35 16.57
N SER A 147 0.26 30.38 17.88
CA SER A 147 1.32 30.32 18.86
C SER A 147 2.07 29.03 18.58
N LYS A 148 3.24 29.13 17.93
CA LYS A 148 4.12 27.99 17.70
C LYS A 148 4.62 27.55 19.08
N GLN A 149 3.94 26.58 19.68
CA GLN A 149 4.42 25.91 20.89
C GLN A 149 5.78 25.28 20.58
N PRO A 150 6.75 25.30 21.50
CA PRO A 150 8.04 24.65 21.28
C PRO A 150 7.86 23.15 21.05
N ILE A 151 8.78 22.54 20.30
CA ILE A 151 8.82 21.10 20.06
C ILE A 151 9.16 20.41 21.39
N VAL A 152 8.28 19.54 21.85
CA VAL A 152 8.43 18.69 23.03
C VAL A 152 9.02 17.34 22.60
N GLN A 153 9.69 16.64 23.52
CA GLN A 153 10.37 15.36 23.24
C GLN A 153 9.45 14.28 22.65
N ASP A 154 8.19 14.26 23.06
CA ASP A 154 7.18 13.28 22.61
C ASP A 154 6.46 13.71 21.32
N ASP A 155 6.77 14.90 20.79
CA ASP A 155 6.19 15.34 19.53
C ASP A 155 6.71 14.49 18.37
N ILE A 156 5.78 14.12 17.48
CA ILE A 156 6.11 13.45 16.23
C ILE A 156 6.34 14.52 15.17
N VAL A 157 7.58 14.61 14.69
CA VAL A 157 7.96 15.45 13.56
C VAL A 157 7.67 14.73 12.26
N VAL A 158 7.06 15.43 11.32
CA VAL A 158 6.69 14.95 9.99
C VAL A 158 7.53 15.68 8.95
N PHE A 159 8.33 14.94 8.19
CA PHE A 159 9.23 15.47 7.17
C PHE A 159 8.47 15.68 5.86
N LYS A 160 8.13 16.94 5.57
CA LYS A 160 7.26 17.30 4.44
C LYS A 160 7.74 16.72 3.12
N SER A 161 9.01 16.95 2.76
CA SER A 161 9.57 16.51 1.48
C SER A 161 9.54 14.99 1.34
N LEU A 162 9.76 14.25 2.43
CA LEU A 162 9.80 12.79 2.40
C LEU A 162 8.41 12.19 2.22
N VAL A 163 7.38 12.76 2.86
CA VAL A 163 5.98 12.36 2.59
C VAL A 163 5.62 12.61 1.12
N GLU A 164 6.05 13.75 0.55
CA GLU A 164 5.78 14.08 -0.85
C GLU A 164 6.53 13.19 -1.84
N GLU A 165 7.79 12.87 -1.56
CA GLU A 165 8.59 11.89 -2.30
C GLU A 165 7.91 10.51 -2.28
N ARG A 166 7.51 10.03 -1.10
CA ARG A 166 6.79 8.74 -0.98
C ARG A 166 5.46 8.74 -1.69
N ALA A 167 4.67 9.81 -1.58
CA ALA A 167 3.42 9.93 -2.30
C ALA A 167 3.64 9.87 -3.82
N ALA A 168 4.70 10.51 -4.33
CA ALA A 168 5.06 10.43 -5.75
C ALA A 168 5.51 9.02 -6.16
N GLU A 169 6.26 8.31 -5.32
CA GLU A 169 6.65 6.91 -5.55
C GLU A 169 5.44 5.96 -5.58
N ILE A 170 4.41 6.21 -4.76
CA ILE A 170 3.15 5.44 -4.77
C ILE A 170 2.35 5.74 -6.03
N VAL A 171 2.22 7.03 -6.39
CA VAL A 171 1.42 7.50 -7.51
C VAL A 171 2.04 7.15 -8.87
N GLY A 172 3.37 7.12 -8.99
CA GLY A 172 4.08 6.86 -10.25
C GLY A 172 3.65 5.57 -10.95
N PRO A 173 3.81 4.39 -10.32
CA PRO A 173 3.39 3.12 -10.89
C PRO A 173 1.89 3.07 -11.21
N LEU A 174 1.06 3.65 -10.34
CA LEU A 174 -0.40 3.69 -10.51
C LEU A 174 -0.85 4.59 -11.67
N ARG A 175 -0.07 5.63 -11.96
CA ARG A 175 -0.28 6.52 -13.11
C ARG A 175 0.05 5.82 -14.43
N ASP A 176 1.11 5.02 -14.44
CA ASP A 176 1.55 4.33 -15.65
C ASP A 176 0.62 3.15 -16.00
N SER A 177 -0.06 2.57 -14.99
CA SER A 177 -1.03 1.48 -15.17
C SER A 177 -2.47 1.94 -15.38
N HIS A 178 -2.86 3.13 -14.91
CA HIS A 178 -4.25 3.60 -14.99
C HIS A 178 -4.37 5.01 -15.58
N TRP A 179 -5.28 5.15 -16.55
CA TRP A 179 -5.68 6.45 -17.12
C TRP A 179 -6.64 7.24 -16.21
N THR A 180 -6.88 6.77 -14.99
CA THR A 180 -7.79 7.44 -14.06
C THR A 180 -7.09 8.60 -13.36
N PRO A 181 -7.82 9.68 -13.04
CA PRO A 181 -7.26 10.84 -12.36
C PRO A 181 -7.13 10.64 -10.85
N THR A 182 -7.75 9.58 -10.32
CA THR A 182 -7.76 9.23 -8.90
C THR A 182 -7.59 7.71 -8.73
N CYS A 183 -7.00 7.31 -7.61
CA CYS A 183 -6.87 5.90 -7.22
C CYS A 183 -7.44 5.73 -5.81
N ILE A 184 -8.03 4.57 -5.53
CA ILE A 184 -8.51 4.19 -4.21
C ILE A 184 -7.70 2.97 -3.76
N VAL A 185 -7.25 2.96 -2.52
CA VAL A 185 -6.59 1.81 -1.89
C VAL A 185 -7.20 1.56 -0.51
N THR A 186 -7.14 0.33 -0.04
CA THR A 186 -7.50 -0.02 1.35
C THR A 186 -6.49 0.58 2.34
N ILE A 187 -6.92 0.80 3.59
CA ILE A 187 -6.02 1.33 4.62
C ILE A 187 -4.87 0.35 4.92
N SER A 188 -5.12 -0.96 4.81
CA SER A 188 -4.11 -2.01 4.94
C SER A 188 -3.01 -1.83 3.90
N LYS A 189 -3.39 -1.71 2.62
CA LYS A 189 -2.45 -1.48 1.51
C LYS A 189 -1.76 -0.12 1.61
N PHE A 190 -2.46 0.91 2.08
CA PHE A 190 -1.84 2.22 2.33
C PHE A 190 -0.71 2.12 3.38
N ASN A 191 -0.93 1.38 4.46
CA ASN A 191 0.05 1.24 5.53
C ASN A 191 1.33 0.53 5.08
N THR A 192 1.26 -0.38 4.08
CA THR A 192 2.45 -1.08 3.58
C THR A 192 3.43 -0.19 2.82
N PHE A 193 3.01 1.02 2.42
CA PHE A 193 3.90 1.98 1.77
C PHE A 193 4.84 2.72 2.74
N PHE A 194 4.66 2.56 4.06
CA PHE A 194 5.39 3.28 5.09
C PHE A 194 6.03 2.31 6.10
N HIS A 195 7.01 2.80 6.88
CA HIS A 195 7.81 1.96 7.79
C HIS A 195 7.04 1.46 9.03
N GLY A 196 5.85 1.99 9.26
CA GLY A 196 4.98 1.58 10.35
C GLY A 196 3.71 2.41 10.41
N TRP A 197 2.84 2.05 11.35
CA TRP A 197 1.52 2.68 11.50
C TRP A 197 1.59 4.16 11.87
N GLU A 198 2.51 4.55 12.77
CA GLU A 198 2.69 5.97 13.13
C GLU A 198 3.13 6.79 11.92
N ASP A 199 4.00 6.21 11.08
CA ASP A 199 4.52 6.85 9.87
C ASP A 199 3.45 6.99 8.78
N SER A 200 2.68 5.92 8.54
CA SER A 200 1.56 5.96 7.60
C SER A 200 0.49 6.94 8.05
N HIS A 201 0.13 6.95 9.34
CA HIS A 201 -0.90 7.82 9.85
C HIS A 201 -0.48 9.30 9.82
N ALA A 202 0.78 9.62 10.13
CA ALA A 202 1.32 10.97 9.95
C ALA A 202 1.27 11.42 8.48
N ALA A 203 1.65 10.54 7.55
CA ALA A 203 1.56 10.80 6.12
C ALA A 203 0.11 11.00 5.66
N LEU A 204 -0.85 10.20 6.16
CA LEU A 204 -2.28 10.32 5.85
C LEU A 204 -2.83 11.69 6.28
N CYS A 205 -2.50 12.14 7.49
CA CYS A 205 -2.88 13.46 8.00
C CYS A 205 -2.33 14.58 7.11
N TYR A 206 -1.05 14.50 6.75
CA TYR A 206 -0.40 15.49 5.87
C TYR A 206 -1.05 15.52 4.47
N LEU A 207 -1.18 14.35 3.83
CA LEU A 207 -1.72 14.25 2.47
C LEU A 207 -3.19 14.69 2.40
N THR A 208 -3.96 14.42 3.44
CA THR A 208 -5.35 14.90 3.53
C THR A 208 -5.42 16.41 3.71
N GLN A 209 -4.57 16.98 4.58
CA GLN A 209 -4.51 18.43 4.78
C GLN A 209 -4.07 19.18 3.52
N CYS A 210 -3.13 18.63 2.75
CA CYS A 210 -2.71 19.19 1.47
C CYS A 210 -3.70 18.93 0.32
N GLY A 211 -4.79 18.19 0.56
CA GLY A 211 -5.79 17.85 -0.44
C GLY A 211 -5.33 16.85 -1.51
N LYS A 212 -4.17 16.20 -1.29
CA LYS A 212 -3.60 15.16 -2.17
C LYS A 212 -4.21 13.78 -1.92
N ALA A 213 -4.81 13.58 -0.75
CA ALA A 213 -5.54 12.38 -0.39
C ALA A 213 -6.89 12.72 0.29
N ARG A 214 -7.82 11.77 0.31
CA ARG A 214 -9.00 11.80 1.18
C ARG A 214 -9.21 10.44 1.82
N TYR A 215 -9.48 10.43 3.11
CA TYR A 215 -9.84 9.23 3.85
C TYR A 215 -11.31 8.86 3.59
N ILE A 216 -11.56 7.58 3.35
CA ILE A 216 -12.87 6.98 3.12
C ILE A 216 -13.10 5.94 4.23
N MET A 217 -14.25 6.04 4.90
CA MET A 217 -14.70 5.05 5.87
C MET A 217 -16.14 4.69 5.54
N ASP A 218 -16.40 3.43 5.19
CA ASP A 218 -17.75 2.90 5.15
C ASP A 218 -18.06 2.27 6.52
N ARG A 219 -19.17 2.66 7.15
CA ARG A 219 -19.61 2.15 8.46
C ARG A 219 -20.67 1.05 8.36
N LYS A 220 -20.83 0.44 7.18
CA LYS A 220 -21.67 -0.75 7.01
C LYS A 220 -21.10 -1.96 7.76
N GLN A 221 -21.83 -3.07 7.69
CA GLN A 221 -21.70 -4.30 8.49
C GLN A 221 -20.26 -4.81 8.67
N ASP A 222 -19.41 -4.67 7.65
CA ASP A 222 -17.95 -4.77 7.74
C ASP A 222 -17.37 -3.38 7.45
N SER A 223 -16.86 -2.68 8.47
CA SER A 223 -16.35 -1.32 8.29
C SER A 223 -15.06 -1.34 7.46
N VAL A 224 -15.15 -0.97 6.19
CA VAL A 224 -14.01 -0.90 5.28
C VAL A 224 -13.45 0.52 5.24
N GLU A 225 -12.15 0.63 5.43
CA GLU A 225 -11.41 1.88 5.41
C GLU A 225 -10.46 1.95 4.21
N GLY A 226 -10.35 3.13 3.62
CA GLY A 226 -9.52 3.35 2.46
C GLY A 226 -9.06 4.79 2.29
N VAL A 227 -8.18 4.99 1.33
CA VAL A 227 -7.60 6.29 0.98
C VAL A 227 -7.76 6.51 -0.52
N LYS A 228 -8.34 7.65 -0.89
CA LYS A 228 -8.44 8.13 -2.27
C LYS A 228 -7.34 9.13 -2.56
N PHE A 229 -6.55 8.87 -3.60
CA PHE A 229 -5.45 9.72 -4.07
C PHE A 229 -5.81 10.47 -5.34
N ALA A 230 -5.15 11.62 -5.55
CA ALA A 230 -5.10 12.27 -6.85
C ALA A 230 -3.85 11.81 -7.59
N LEU A 231 -4.03 11.24 -8.79
CA LEU A 231 -2.93 10.82 -9.66
C LEU A 231 -2.46 11.94 -10.59
N MET A 232 -3.39 12.78 -11.06
CA MET A 232 -3.12 13.87 -12.02
C MET A 232 -3.54 15.25 -11.53
N ALA A 233 -4.49 15.31 -10.60
CA ALA A 233 -5.07 16.56 -10.13
C ALA A 233 -4.25 17.14 -8.97
N SER A 234 -4.20 18.47 -8.87
CA SER A 234 -3.61 19.15 -7.71
C SER A 234 -4.43 18.94 -6.42
N GLN A 235 -5.71 18.58 -6.55
CA GLN A 235 -6.61 18.27 -5.44
C GLN A 235 -7.53 17.09 -5.75
N VAL A 236 -7.79 16.26 -4.74
CA VAL A 236 -8.70 15.12 -4.80
C VAL A 236 -10.15 15.60 -4.83
N SER A 237 -10.97 15.02 -5.71
CA SER A 237 -12.41 15.29 -5.81
C SER A 237 -13.18 14.82 -4.56
N THR A 238 -14.43 15.29 -4.43
CA THR A 238 -15.31 14.85 -3.34
C THR A 238 -15.57 13.35 -3.39
N ILE A 239 -15.70 12.73 -2.23
CA ILE A 239 -16.06 11.31 -2.10
C ILE A 239 -17.50 11.16 -2.58
N SER A 240 -17.71 10.22 -3.49
CA SER A 240 -18.97 9.87 -4.13
C SER A 240 -19.40 8.47 -3.70
N LYS A 241 -20.66 8.09 -3.99
CA LYS A 241 -21.14 6.72 -3.74
C LYS A 241 -20.30 5.67 -4.46
N LEU A 242 -19.92 5.96 -5.71
CA LEU A 242 -19.07 5.08 -6.52
C LEU A 242 -17.73 4.81 -5.82
N ASP A 243 -17.14 5.79 -5.14
CA ASP A 243 -15.88 5.59 -4.41
C ASP A 243 -16.00 4.55 -3.29
N TYR A 244 -17.15 4.50 -2.61
CA TYR A 244 -17.44 3.47 -1.60
C TYR A 244 -17.61 2.09 -2.23
N ASP A 245 -18.36 2.02 -3.34
CA ASP A 245 -18.59 0.77 -4.05
C ASP A 245 -17.26 0.22 -4.62
N THR A 246 -16.40 1.08 -5.17
CA THR A 246 -15.04 0.74 -5.61
C THR A 246 -14.16 0.27 -4.46
N LEU A 247 -14.19 0.94 -3.30
CA LEU A 247 -13.44 0.52 -2.12
C LEU A 247 -13.84 -0.89 -1.67
N HIS A 248 -15.14 -1.21 -1.66
CA HIS A 248 -15.64 -2.55 -1.33
C HIS A 248 -15.20 -3.60 -2.35
N LEU A 249 -15.20 -3.29 -3.63
CA LEU A 249 -14.70 -4.20 -4.67
C LEU A 249 -13.21 -4.50 -4.48
N ILE A 250 -12.39 -3.47 -4.25
CA ILE A 250 -10.94 -3.64 -3.99
C ILE A 250 -10.71 -4.46 -2.72
N TRP A 251 -11.47 -4.21 -1.65
CA TRP A 251 -11.38 -5.02 -0.43
C TRP A 251 -11.78 -6.48 -0.67
N THR A 252 -12.81 -6.71 -1.51
CA THR A 252 -13.26 -8.06 -1.88
C THR A 252 -12.19 -8.80 -2.69
N GLU A 253 -11.56 -8.11 -3.64
CA GLU A 253 -10.40 -8.59 -4.41
C GLU A 253 -9.27 -9.02 -3.47
N GLU A 254 -8.85 -8.14 -2.54
CA GLU A 254 -7.81 -8.43 -1.55
C GLU A 254 -8.16 -9.65 -0.68
N LYS A 255 -9.42 -9.78 -0.25
CA LYS A 255 -9.88 -10.91 0.57
C LYS A 255 -9.91 -12.23 -0.22
N LEU A 256 -10.34 -12.20 -1.47
CA LEU A 256 -10.33 -13.37 -2.36
C LEU A 256 -8.89 -13.81 -2.67
N GLN A 257 -7.99 -12.87 -2.91
CA GLN A 257 -6.56 -13.16 -3.11
C GLN A 257 -5.95 -13.81 -1.85
N GLN A 258 -6.21 -13.24 -0.67
CA GLN A 258 -5.73 -13.83 0.59
C GLN A 258 -6.28 -15.26 0.79
N GLN A 259 -7.54 -15.51 0.44
CA GLN A 259 -8.11 -16.85 0.52
C GLN A 259 -7.44 -17.82 -0.45
N LEU A 260 -7.13 -17.38 -1.67
CA LEU A 260 -6.38 -18.18 -2.64
C LEU A 260 -4.97 -18.50 -2.14
N ASP A 261 -4.26 -17.52 -1.57
CA ASP A 261 -2.91 -17.72 -1.03
C ASP A 261 -2.91 -18.75 0.11
N VAL A 262 -3.90 -18.69 1.01
CA VAL A 262 -4.08 -19.66 2.10
C VAL A 262 -4.42 -21.05 1.56
N LEU A 263 -5.29 -21.13 0.53
CA LEU A 263 -5.63 -22.39 -0.12
C LEU A 263 -4.42 -23.01 -0.80
N ASP A 264 -3.60 -22.21 -1.49
CA ASP A 264 -2.38 -22.65 -2.16
C ASP A 264 -1.34 -23.16 -1.17
N GLN A 265 -1.14 -22.44 -0.05
CA GLN A 265 -0.25 -22.89 1.01
C GLN A 265 -0.73 -24.22 1.64
N ARG A 266 -2.04 -24.35 1.90
CA ARG A 266 -2.61 -25.58 2.49
C ARG A 266 -2.58 -26.75 1.52
N TRP A 267 -2.90 -26.51 0.24
CA TRP A 267 -2.76 -27.49 -0.84
C TRP A 267 -1.33 -28.03 -0.89
N GLU A 268 -0.35 -27.15 -0.89
CA GLU A 268 1.06 -27.50 -0.97
C GLU A 268 1.53 -28.29 0.27
N ILE A 269 1.16 -27.86 1.49
CA ILE A 269 1.47 -28.59 2.72
C ILE A 269 0.85 -30.00 2.70
N SER A 270 -0.42 -30.13 2.33
CA SER A 270 -1.10 -31.43 2.27
C SER A 270 -0.46 -32.35 1.22
N ARG A 271 -0.07 -31.82 0.06
CA ARG A 271 0.66 -32.57 -0.97
C ARG A 271 2.02 -33.07 -0.46
N ARG A 272 2.80 -32.24 0.25
CA ARG A 272 4.07 -32.66 0.86
C ARG A 272 3.88 -33.71 1.95
N ARG A 273 2.85 -33.59 2.78
CA ARG A 273 2.54 -34.59 3.81
C ARG A 273 2.14 -35.93 3.20
N ALA A 274 1.35 -35.92 2.12
CA ALA A 274 1.05 -37.12 1.35
C ALA A 274 2.32 -37.82 0.85
N LEU A 275 3.28 -37.05 0.33
CA LEU A 275 4.56 -37.55 -0.15
C LEU A 275 5.39 -38.22 0.95
N VAL A 276 5.50 -37.58 2.12
CA VAL A 276 6.24 -38.14 3.26
C VAL A 276 5.58 -39.42 3.76
N SER A 277 4.26 -39.42 3.93
CA SER A 277 3.50 -40.60 4.36
C SER A 277 3.64 -41.76 3.36
N PHE A 278 3.61 -41.47 2.05
CA PHE A 278 3.83 -42.47 1.01
C PHE A 278 5.22 -43.10 1.10
N LYS A 279 6.27 -42.28 1.19
CA LYS A 279 7.66 -42.75 1.35
C LYS A 279 7.86 -43.60 2.61
N SER A 280 7.15 -43.29 3.69
CA SER A 280 7.17 -44.07 4.93
C SER A 280 6.35 -45.36 4.88
N GLY A 281 5.63 -45.65 3.79
CA GLY A 281 4.79 -46.84 3.62
C GLY A 281 3.39 -46.75 4.24
N ASP A 282 3.02 -45.63 4.86
CA ASP A 282 1.69 -45.39 5.42
C ASP A 282 0.71 -44.95 4.32
N LYS A 283 0.12 -45.95 3.66
CA LYS A 283 -0.86 -45.76 2.58
C LYS A 283 -2.13 -45.04 3.04
N GLN A 284 -2.57 -45.25 4.28
CA GLN A 284 -3.80 -44.66 4.81
C GLN A 284 -3.63 -43.16 5.07
N ALA A 285 -2.52 -42.77 5.69
CA ALA A 285 -2.19 -41.36 5.88
C ALA A 285 -1.95 -40.64 4.54
N ALA A 286 -1.24 -41.28 3.60
CA ALA A 286 -1.02 -40.73 2.27
C ALA A 286 -2.35 -40.45 1.55
N TYR A 287 -3.28 -41.41 1.57
CA TYR A 287 -4.61 -41.25 0.95
C TYR A 287 -5.42 -40.09 1.56
N ARG A 288 -5.40 -39.95 2.89
CA ARG A 288 -6.08 -38.83 3.58
C ARG A 288 -5.55 -37.48 3.12
N TYR A 289 -4.23 -37.33 3.04
CA TYR A 289 -3.61 -36.08 2.61
C TYR A 289 -3.84 -35.75 1.12
N VAL A 290 -3.90 -36.75 0.24
CA VAL A 290 -4.28 -36.56 -1.17
C VAL A 290 -5.74 -36.11 -1.30
N ARG A 291 -6.65 -36.72 -0.52
CA ARG A 291 -8.05 -36.27 -0.51
C ARG A 291 -8.17 -34.82 -0.04
N GLN A 292 -7.41 -34.46 0.99
CA GLN A 292 -7.37 -33.09 1.52
C GLN A 292 -6.84 -32.09 0.48
N SER A 293 -5.77 -32.44 -0.24
CA SER A 293 -5.23 -31.58 -1.30
C SER A 293 -6.23 -31.37 -2.44
N LYS A 294 -6.98 -32.42 -2.83
CA LYS A 294 -8.03 -32.31 -3.85
C LYS A 294 -9.13 -31.33 -3.43
N LEU A 295 -9.59 -31.38 -2.18
CA LEU A 295 -10.59 -30.44 -1.65
C LEU A 295 -10.09 -28.98 -1.69
N PHE A 296 -8.82 -28.74 -1.37
CA PHE A 296 -8.24 -27.40 -1.50
C PHE A 296 -8.12 -26.96 -2.96
N SER A 297 -7.76 -27.86 -3.88
CA SER A 297 -7.72 -27.58 -5.32
C SER A 297 -9.10 -27.23 -5.89
N GLU A 298 -10.14 -27.95 -5.50
CA GLU A 298 -11.52 -27.65 -5.89
C GLU A 298 -12.01 -26.31 -5.33
N SER A 299 -11.67 -26.00 -4.07
CA SER A 299 -11.99 -24.72 -3.45
C SER A 299 -11.27 -23.57 -4.17
N ARG A 300 -10.01 -23.76 -4.57
CA ARG A 300 -9.25 -22.82 -5.40
C ARG A 300 -9.95 -22.58 -6.74
N LYS A 301 -10.33 -23.65 -7.45
CA LYS A 301 -11.07 -23.56 -8.74
C LYS A 301 -12.39 -22.79 -8.63
N ARG A 302 -13.03 -22.76 -7.47
CA ARG A 302 -14.25 -21.95 -7.22
C ARG A 302 -13.93 -20.48 -6.97
N CYS A 303 -12.83 -20.17 -6.29
CA CYS A 303 -12.46 -18.79 -5.93
C CYS A 303 -11.83 -18.01 -7.10
N THR A 304 -11.02 -18.67 -7.94
CA THR A 304 -10.35 -18.05 -9.10
C THR A 304 -11.31 -17.27 -10.03
N PRO A 305 -12.41 -17.85 -10.54
CA PRO A 305 -13.31 -17.11 -11.44
C PRO A 305 -14.04 -15.94 -10.74
N LEU A 306 -14.24 -16.01 -9.42
CA LEU A 306 -14.81 -14.89 -8.66
C LEU A 306 -13.82 -13.72 -8.58
N LEU A 307 -12.54 -14.00 -8.33
CA LEU A 307 -11.49 -12.98 -8.33
C LEU A 307 -11.37 -12.32 -9.72
N GLU A 308 -11.26 -13.13 -10.79
CA GLU A 308 -11.19 -12.63 -12.17
C GLU A 308 -12.38 -11.72 -12.50
N ARG A 309 -13.59 -12.09 -12.04
CA ARG A 309 -14.79 -11.29 -12.25
C ARG A 309 -14.75 -9.96 -11.49
N VAL A 310 -14.23 -9.93 -10.27
CA VAL A 310 -14.09 -8.69 -9.49
C VAL A 310 -13.07 -7.76 -10.14
N GLU A 311 -11.91 -8.29 -10.56
CA GLU A 311 -10.87 -7.53 -11.28
C GLU A 311 -11.41 -6.94 -12.58
N GLU A 312 -12.18 -7.72 -13.35
CA GLU A 312 -12.85 -7.26 -14.57
C GLU A 312 -13.78 -6.08 -14.27
N VAL A 313 -14.63 -6.19 -13.24
CA VAL A 313 -15.55 -5.12 -12.85
C VAL A 313 -14.80 -3.86 -12.43
N ILE A 314 -13.71 -3.97 -11.66
CA ILE A 314 -12.86 -2.84 -11.28
C ILE A 314 -12.28 -2.15 -12.52
N SER A 315 -11.78 -2.93 -13.48
CA SER A 315 -11.24 -2.43 -14.76
C SER A 315 -12.32 -1.70 -15.59
N LEU A 316 -13.53 -2.26 -15.67
CA LEU A 316 -14.66 -1.65 -16.35
C LEU A 316 -15.11 -0.33 -15.70
N ILE A 317 -15.08 -0.25 -14.36
CA ILE A 317 -15.36 1.01 -13.65
C ILE A 317 -14.33 2.08 -14.02
N ALA A 318 -13.04 1.72 -14.00
CA ALA A 318 -11.95 2.63 -14.34
C ALA A 318 -12.06 3.16 -15.78
N SER A 319 -12.41 2.29 -16.75
CA SER A 319 -12.59 2.68 -18.16
C SER A 319 -13.84 3.56 -18.36
N ALA A 320 -14.92 3.26 -17.66
CA ALA A 320 -16.15 4.06 -17.68
C ALA A 320 -15.93 5.47 -17.09
N GLU A 321 -15.18 5.61 -15.99
CA GLU A 321 -14.84 6.90 -15.40
C GLU A 321 -14.00 7.76 -16.36
N SER A 322 -13.01 7.16 -17.02
CA SER A 322 -12.20 7.84 -18.04
C SER A 322 -13.06 8.35 -19.20
N THR A 323 -13.90 7.47 -19.74
CA THR A 323 -14.81 7.80 -20.86
C THR A 323 -15.78 8.91 -20.50
N LYS A 324 -16.34 8.89 -19.28
CA LYS A 324 -17.21 9.96 -18.78
C LYS A 324 -16.50 11.32 -18.80
N LYS A 325 -15.24 11.38 -18.37
CA LYS A 325 -14.46 12.63 -18.36
C LYS A 325 -14.12 13.14 -19.76
N VAL A 326 -13.79 12.23 -20.69
CA VAL A 326 -13.60 12.59 -22.10
C VAL A 326 -14.88 13.23 -22.66
N ASN A 327 -16.04 12.62 -22.39
CA ASN A 327 -17.34 13.17 -22.81
C ASN A 327 -17.65 14.53 -22.18
N GLU A 328 -17.30 14.74 -20.91
CA GLU A 328 -17.44 16.05 -20.25
C GLU A 328 -16.55 17.12 -20.91
N ALA A 329 -15.29 16.78 -21.23
CA ALA A 329 -14.37 17.68 -21.92
C ALA A 329 -14.88 18.05 -23.33
N ILE A 330 -15.44 17.09 -24.07
CA ILE A 330 -16.06 17.33 -25.38
C ILE A 330 -17.27 18.26 -25.25
N LYS A 331 -18.13 18.07 -24.23
CA LYS A 331 -19.26 18.97 -23.99
C LYS A 331 -18.81 20.39 -23.68
N MET A 332 -17.75 20.53 -22.87
CA MET A 332 -17.16 21.83 -22.56
C MET A 332 -16.56 22.50 -23.80
N SER A 333 -15.87 21.75 -24.67
CA SER A 333 -15.32 22.31 -25.90
C SER A 333 -16.43 22.75 -26.86
N ILE A 334 -17.49 21.95 -27.02
CA ILE A 334 -18.67 22.31 -27.82
C ILE A 334 -19.32 23.59 -27.26
N GLN A 335 -19.48 23.69 -25.94
CA GLN A 335 -20.07 24.88 -25.31
C GLN A 335 -19.20 26.12 -25.52
N ALA A 336 -17.88 26.01 -25.34
CA ALA A 336 -16.94 27.10 -25.61
C ALA A 336 -16.96 27.52 -27.08
N MET A 337 -17.03 26.57 -28.03
CA MET A 337 -17.15 26.86 -29.46
C MET A 337 -18.45 27.60 -29.80
N LYS A 338 -19.56 27.26 -29.13
CA LYS A 338 -20.85 27.97 -29.27
C LYS A 338 -20.77 29.39 -28.72
N GLU A 339 -20.09 29.60 -27.58
CA GLU A 339 -19.91 30.92 -26.96
C GLU A 339 -18.98 31.83 -27.79
N HIS A 340 -18.09 31.25 -28.60
CA HIS A 340 -17.15 31.97 -29.46
C HIS A 340 -17.58 32.12 -30.94
N ASN A 341 -18.86 31.87 -31.29
CA ASN A 341 -19.43 32.07 -32.64
C ASN A 341 -18.63 31.41 -33.79
N VAL A 342 -18.16 30.17 -33.60
CA VAL A 342 -17.67 29.35 -34.72
C VAL A 342 -18.88 28.78 -35.48
N SER A 343 -18.89 28.88 -36.82
CA SER A 343 -20.08 28.63 -37.65
C SER A 343 -20.69 27.25 -37.42
N ILE A 344 -22.00 27.25 -37.16
CA ILE A 344 -22.87 26.13 -36.73
C ILE A 344 -22.80 24.92 -37.68
N GLU A 345 -22.44 25.13 -38.93
CA GLU A 345 -22.35 24.13 -39.99
C GLU A 345 -21.17 23.17 -39.81
N GLU A 346 -20.06 23.61 -39.21
CA GLU A 346 -18.87 22.79 -38.98
C GLU A 346 -19.00 21.94 -37.69
N VAL A 347 -19.74 22.46 -36.71
CA VAL A 347 -20.11 21.75 -35.47
C VAL A 347 -21.01 20.55 -35.74
N ASN A 348 -21.98 20.67 -36.66
CA ASN A 348 -22.87 19.56 -37.03
C ASN A 348 -22.14 18.43 -37.78
N ARG A 349 -21.08 18.73 -38.53
CA ARG A 349 -20.25 17.71 -39.19
C ARG A 349 -19.47 16.89 -38.17
N HIS A 350 -18.86 17.55 -37.19
CA HIS A 350 -18.10 16.88 -36.13
C HIS A 350 -18.99 16.12 -35.13
N LEU A 351 -20.22 16.58 -34.85
CA LEU A 351 -21.19 15.82 -34.06
C LEU A 351 -21.54 14.48 -34.72
N LYS A 352 -21.67 14.46 -36.05
CA LYS A 352 -21.93 13.23 -36.79
C LYS A 352 -20.75 12.26 -36.78
N GLU A 353 -19.53 12.78 -36.89
CA GLU A 353 -18.29 11.97 -36.75
C GLU A 353 -18.16 11.37 -35.33
N VAL A 354 -18.56 12.10 -34.29
CA VAL A 354 -18.54 11.61 -32.90
C VAL A 354 -19.62 10.55 -32.66
N ASP A 355 -20.84 10.75 -33.15
CA ASP A 355 -21.90 9.74 -33.02
C ASP A 355 -21.55 8.44 -33.74
N GLU A 356 -20.88 8.53 -34.89
CA GLU A 356 -20.35 7.37 -35.63
C GLU A 356 -19.24 6.65 -34.84
N LEU A 357 -18.33 7.39 -34.19
CA LEU A 357 -17.28 6.81 -33.32
C LEU A 357 -17.82 6.18 -32.02
N VAL A 358 -18.88 6.75 -31.44
CA VAL A 358 -19.55 6.18 -30.25
C VAL A 358 -20.31 4.90 -30.61
N ALA A 359 -20.90 4.83 -31.81
CA ALA A 359 -21.58 3.63 -32.29
C ALA A 359 -20.59 2.48 -32.55
N THR A 360 -19.45 2.75 -33.18
CA THR A 360 -18.42 1.73 -33.43
C THR A 360 -17.80 1.20 -32.13
N GLN A 361 -17.57 2.06 -31.13
CA GLN A 361 -17.08 1.63 -29.81
C GLN A 361 -18.08 0.69 -29.09
N ARG A 362 -19.39 0.92 -29.24
CA ARG A 362 -20.42 0.04 -28.66
C ARG A 362 -20.50 -1.31 -29.38
N GLU A 363 -20.29 -1.34 -30.70
CA GLU A 363 -20.24 -2.59 -31.46
C GLU A 363 -18.98 -3.41 -31.14
N THR A 364 -17.83 -2.76 -30.91
CA THR A 364 -16.61 -3.46 -30.46
C THR A 364 -16.76 -4.06 -29.06
N ASP A 365 -17.46 -3.37 -28.14
CA ASP A 365 -17.70 -3.88 -26.79
C ASP A 365 -18.71 -5.05 -26.80
N ALA A 366 -19.71 -5.02 -27.69
CA ALA A 366 -20.67 -6.12 -27.87
C ALA A 366 -20.03 -7.37 -28.49
N ALA A 367 -19.04 -7.21 -29.37
CA ALA A 367 -18.30 -8.31 -29.98
C ALA A 367 -17.34 -9.02 -28.99
N LEU A 368 -16.89 -8.32 -27.94
CA LEU A 368 -16.01 -8.85 -26.90
C LEU A 368 -16.77 -9.54 -25.73
N GLY A 369 -18.07 -9.30 -25.59
CA GLY A 369 -18.90 -9.79 -24.47
C GLY A 369 -19.60 -11.14 -24.68
N SER A 370 -19.39 -11.82 -25.81
CA SER A 370 -20.09 -13.06 -26.16
C SER A 370 -19.16 -14.27 -26.07
N VAL A 371 -18.84 -14.71 -24.85
CA VAL A 371 -18.27 -16.04 -24.60
C VAL A 371 -19.19 -16.78 -23.61
N THR A 372 -20.12 -17.54 -24.16
CA THR A 372 -20.87 -18.57 -23.43
C THR A 372 -19.93 -19.75 -23.17
N LEU A 373 -19.51 -19.96 -21.93
CA LEU A 373 -18.89 -21.22 -21.52
C LEU A 373 -19.96 -22.15 -20.94
N GLN A 374 -20.48 -23.02 -21.80
CA GLN A 374 -20.98 -24.32 -21.37
C GLN A 374 -19.78 -25.26 -21.24
N SER A 375 -19.60 -25.85 -20.06
CA SER A 375 -19.01 -27.18 -19.95
C SER A 375 -19.56 -27.89 -18.71
N THR A 376 -20.40 -28.87 -18.99
CA THR A 376 -20.85 -29.94 -18.10
C THR A 376 -19.83 -31.08 -18.12
N ASP A 377 -19.86 -31.92 -17.08
CA ASP A 377 -19.24 -33.26 -16.92
C ASP A 377 -17.73 -33.28 -16.59
N ARG A 378 -17.20 -34.12 -15.68
CA ARG A 378 -17.70 -35.34 -15.04
C ARG A 378 -16.87 -35.62 -13.76
N GLU A 379 -17.50 -36.24 -12.76
CA GLU A 379 -16.84 -36.87 -11.61
C GLU A 379 -15.98 -38.05 -12.12
N GLY A 380 -14.66 -37.84 -12.21
CA GLY A 380 -13.68 -38.85 -12.60
C GLY A 380 -13.17 -39.64 -11.39
N ASP A 381 -13.01 -40.95 -11.60
CA ASP A 381 -12.64 -41.98 -10.64
C ASP A 381 -11.33 -41.64 -9.90
N ILE A 382 -11.38 -41.68 -8.57
CA ILE A 382 -10.29 -41.25 -7.68
C ILE A 382 -9.07 -42.18 -7.80
N GLU A 383 -9.26 -43.41 -8.27
CA GLU A 383 -8.20 -44.41 -8.48
C GLU A 383 -7.33 -44.10 -9.71
N GLU A 384 -7.91 -43.55 -10.78
CA GLU A 384 -7.21 -43.19 -12.02
C GLU A 384 -6.29 -41.96 -11.81
N GLU A 385 -6.74 -41.03 -10.97
CA GLU A 385 -5.94 -39.87 -10.55
C GLU A 385 -4.81 -40.24 -9.57
N PHE A 386 -4.95 -41.35 -8.82
CA PHE A 386 -3.87 -41.87 -7.98
C PHE A 386 -2.70 -42.39 -8.83
N MET A 387 -2.98 -43.10 -9.92
CA MET A 387 -1.95 -43.53 -10.88
C MET A 387 -1.31 -42.36 -11.63
N LYS A 388 -2.07 -41.29 -11.90
CA LYS A 388 -1.55 -40.07 -12.52
C LYS A 388 -0.58 -39.31 -11.59
N LEU A 389 -0.92 -39.22 -10.30
CA LEU A 389 -0.03 -38.66 -9.28
C LEU A 389 1.22 -39.52 -9.05
N GLU A 390 1.13 -40.85 -9.16
CA GLU A 390 2.29 -41.75 -9.15
C GLU A 390 3.24 -41.45 -10.33
N ALA A 391 2.69 -41.21 -11.52
CA ALA A 391 3.46 -40.89 -12.72
C ALA A 391 4.07 -39.47 -12.74
N GLU A 392 3.34 -38.44 -12.27
CA GLU A 392 3.87 -37.06 -12.16
C GLU A 392 4.99 -36.93 -11.10
N LEU A 393 5.10 -37.89 -10.17
CA LEU A 393 6.05 -37.87 -9.07
C LEU A 393 7.37 -38.61 -9.37
N GLU A 394 7.37 -39.51 -10.38
CA GLU A 394 8.58 -40.18 -10.88
C GLU A 394 9.45 -39.26 -11.74
N ASP A 395 8.86 -38.22 -12.35
CA ASP A 395 9.53 -37.33 -13.32
C ASP A 395 10.27 -36.14 -12.65
N ASP A 396 9.95 -35.81 -11.39
CA ASP A 396 10.39 -34.60 -10.68
C ASP A 396 11.51 -34.86 -9.64
N MET A 397 12.38 -35.84 -9.89
CA MET A 397 13.48 -36.19 -8.98
C MET A 397 14.82 -35.53 -9.36
N PRO A 398 15.22 -34.40 -8.75
CA PRO A 398 16.62 -34.14 -8.48
C PRO A 398 17.01 -34.83 -7.16
N HIS A 399 17.94 -35.77 -7.30
CA HIS A 399 18.65 -36.45 -6.21
C HIS A 399 19.25 -35.44 -5.22
N ILE A 400 18.74 -35.36 -3.98
CA ILE A 400 19.49 -34.77 -2.86
C ILE A 400 19.28 -35.60 -1.60
N GLN A 401 20.41 -35.80 -0.93
CA GLN A 401 20.75 -36.70 0.15
C GLN A 401 19.92 -36.52 1.43
N GLU A 402 19.77 -37.63 2.14
CA GLU A 402 19.21 -37.79 3.46
C GLU A 402 19.99 -36.99 4.52
N ASP A 403 19.28 -36.32 5.43
CA ASP A 403 19.72 -36.12 6.80
C ASP A 403 18.50 -36.10 7.76
N PRO A 404 18.65 -36.52 9.04
CA PRO A 404 17.57 -37.19 9.77
C PRO A 404 16.69 -36.28 10.65
N VAL A 405 15.40 -36.62 10.62
CA VAL A 405 14.28 -36.46 11.56
C VAL A 405 14.56 -35.72 12.89
N SER A 406 13.75 -34.70 13.17
CA SER A 406 13.29 -34.41 14.54
C SER A 406 11.75 -34.31 14.57
N HIS A 407 11.15 -35.11 15.44
CA HIS A 407 9.71 -35.21 15.67
C HIS A 407 9.20 -33.99 16.44
N ALA A 408 8.11 -33.38 15.96
CA ALA A 408 7.13 -32.72 16.80
C ALA A 408 5.74 -32.91 16.16
N ASN A 409 4.92 -33.74 16.80
CA ASN A 409 3.51 -33.91 16.49
C ASN A 409 2.76 -32.63 16.87
N GLU A 410 2.19 -31.94 15.88
CA GLU A 410 1.01 -31.11 16.08
C GLU A 410 -0.13 -31.73 15.27
N GLU A 411 -0.90 -32.58 15.94
CA GLU A 411 -2.22 -33.02 15.48
C GLU A 411 -3.16 -31.81 15.51
N LEU A 412 -3.62 -31.38 14.34
CA LEU A 412 -4.75 -30.45 14.22
C LEU A 412 -6.04 -31.28 14.25
N HIS A 413 -6.89 -30.99 15.24
CA HIS A 413 -8.18 -31.65 15.49
C HIS A 413 -9.21 -31.36 14.38
N ASP A 414 -10.03 -32.37 14.05
CA ASP A 414 -11.12 -32.33 13.07
C ASP A 414 -12.20 -31.27 13.34
N GLU A 415 -12.24 -30.64 14.52
CA GLU A 415 -13.24 -29.61 14.89
C GLU A 415 -13.09 -28.29 14.11
N ASP A 416 -11.91 -27.99 13.57
CA ASP A 416 -11.66 -26.76 12.78
C ASP A 416 -12.26 -26.84 11.36
N VAL A 417 -12.56 -28.04 10.87
CA VAL A 417 -13.12 -28.26 9.52
C VAL A 417 -14.63 -27.99 9.50
N GLU A 418 -15.33 -28.27 10.61
CA GLU A 418 -16.78 -28.09 10.72
C GLU A 418 -17.16 -26.62 11.01
N SER A 419 -16.30 -25.88 11.72
CA SER A 419 -16.50 -24.45 12.01
C SER A 419 -16.44 -23.57 10.74
N LEU A 420 -15.65 -23.96 9.74
CA LEU A 420 -15.49 -23.22 8.48
C LEU A 420 -16.62 -23.49 7.46
N SER A 421 -17.18 -24.70 7.45
CA SER A 421 -18.38 -25.02 6.66
C SER A 421 -19.58 -24.14 7.07
N ASN A 422 -19.69 -23.84 8.38
CA ASN A 422 -20.71 -22.94 8.92
C ASN A 422 -20.47 -21.45 8.65
N ASN A 423 -19.24 -21.03 8.33
CA ASN A 423 -18.96 -19.65 7.92
C ASN A 423 -19.28 -19.42 6.43
N LEU A 424 -19.23 -20.47 5.61
CA LEU A 424 -19.61 -20.41 4.20
C LEU A 424 -21.13 -20.34 3.97
N SER A 425 -21.94 -20.85 4.90
CA SER A 425 -23.41 -20.82 4.80
C SER A 425 -24.04 -19.49 5.23
N ASN A 426 -23.28 -18.59 5.88
CA ASN A 426 -23.79 -17.32 6.39
C ASN A 426 -23.62 -16.11 5.45
N ILE A 427 -23.03 -16.29 4.27
CA ILE A 427 -23.01 -15.23 3.25
C ILE A 427 -24.34 -15.27 2.49
N LYS A 428 -25.37 -14.69 3.12
CA LYS A 428 -26.65 -14.42 2.48
C LYS A 428 -26.46 -13.22 1.54
N LEU A 429 -26.25 -13.49 0.26
CA LEU A 429 -26.47 -12.50 -0.81
C LEU A 429 -27.98 -12.28 -0.91
N GLU A 430 -28.50 -11.25 -0.24
CA GLU A 430 -29.84 -10.75 -0.57
C GLU A 430 -29.80 -10.11 -1.96
N ALA A 431 -30.67 -10.59 -2.84
CA ALA A 431 -30.83 -10.09 -4.18
C ALA A 431 -31.64 -8.79 -4.19
N ILE A 432 -31.10 -7.81 -4.94
CA ILE A 432 -31.63 -6.52 -5.42
C ILE A 432 -31.41 -5.32 -4.49
#